data_AF-A0A7S2T5H8-F1
#
_entry.id   AF-A0A7S2T5H8-F1
#
_cell.length_a   1.000
_cell.length_b   1.000
_cell.length_c   1.000
_cell.angle_alpha   90.00
_cell.angle_beta   90.00
_cell.angle_gamma   90.00
#
_symmetry.space_group_name_H-M   'P 1'
#
loop_
_entity.id
_entity.type
_entity.pdbx_description
1 polymer ?
#
loop_
_entity_poly.entity_id
_entity_poly.type
_entity_poly.pdbx_seq_one_letter_code
_entity_poly.pdbx_strand_id
1 'polypeptide(L)'
;AREVNVYDCLLLQFVLGQRAEDGDKVLDYVLENISSDPGILQNELTLLGVFGRACRVLQSKSGDTSELLEECEGLIASLRDQYESFANDLENGFPLLRGSLWYSPQQVASAGQVLSPPMKENLKKLQALLEEALIVKLSLESQCDAEVLEKLLPKRLKQYEKGVSQM
;
A
#
# COMPACT_ATOMS: atom_id res chain seq x y z
N ALA A 1 -15.08 18.22 11.76
CA ALA A 1 -16.13 17.44 11.08
C ALA A 1 -15.81 15.97 11.30
N ARG A 2 -16.79 15.09 11.55
CA ARG A 2 -16.51 13.65 11.59
C ARG A 2 -16.16 13.24 10.15
N GLU A 3 -14.93 12.77 9.96
CA GLU A 3 -14.46 12.27 8.67
C GLU A 3 -15.27 11.03 8.29
N VAL A 4 -15.69 10.95 7.03
CA VAL A 4 -16.40 9.78 6.50
C VAL A 4 -15.42 8.63 6.45
N ASN A 5 -15.75 7.51 7.10
CA ASN A 5 -14.91 6.34 7.13
C ASN A 5 -15.14 5.49 5.87
N VAL A 6 -14.09 4.82 5.37
CA VAL A 6 -14.23 3.87 4.26
C VAL A 6 -15.25 2.76 4.56
N TYR A 7 -15.38 2.35 5.82
CA TYR A 7 -16.37 1.37 6.27
C TYR A 7 -17.81 1.89 6.27
N ASP A 8 -18.03 3.21 6.18
CA ASP A 8 -19.38 3.75 5.99
C ASP A 8 -19.94 3.38 4.62
N CYS A 9 -19.09 3.03 3.65
CA CYS A 9 -19.52 2.53 2.34
C CYS A 9 -20.29 1.22 2.42
N LEU A 10 -20.16 0.42 3.49
CA LEU A 10 -20.97 -0.81 3.64
C LEU A 10 -22.47 -0.47 3.83
N LEU A 11 -22.82 0.78 4.15
CA LEU A 11 -24.21 1.25 4.18
C LEU A 11 -24.86 1.22 2.79
N LEU A 12 -24.07 1.23 1.71
CA LEU A 12 -24.59 1.19 0.35
C LEU A 12 -25.44 -0.05 0.09
N GLN A 13 -25.24 -1.14 0.83
CA GLN A 13 -26.10 -2.33 0.74
C GLN A 13 -27.58 -2.00 1.03
N PHE A 14 -27.85 -1.05 1.93
CA PHE A 14 -29.20 -0.66 2.32
C PHE A 14 -29.82 0.38 1.39
N VAL A 15 -28.99 1.08 0.59
CA VAL A 15 -29.43 2.12 -0.35
C VAL A 15 -29.61 1.54 -1.75
N LEU A 16 -28.68 0.68 -2.18
CA LEU A 16 -28.63 0.12 -3.54
C LEU A 16 -29.27 -1.27 -3.60
N GLY A 17 -29.34 -2.00 -2.48
CA GLY A 17 -30.02 -3.29 -2.38
C GLY A 17 -31.54 -3.12 -2.26
N GLN A 18 -32.23 -2.96 -3.38
CA GLN A 18 -33.70 -2.83 -3.39
C GLN A 18 -34.41 -4.15 -3.01
N ARG A 19 -33.71 -5.28 -3.13
CA ARG A 19 -34.12 -6.62 -2.67
C ARG A 19 -33.02 -7.20 -1.76
N ALA A 20 -33.38 -8.10 -0.85
CA ALA A 20 -32.43 -8.70 0.09
C ALA A 20 -31.21 -9.33 -0.61
N GLU A 21 -31.42 -10.08 -1.69
CA GLU A 21 -30.36 -10.70 -2.49
C GLU A 21 -29.44 -9.70 -3.20
N ASP A 22 -29.91 -8.49 -3.45
CA ASP A 22 -29.11 -7.42 -4.07
C ASP A 22 -28.26 -6.69 -3.01
N GLY A 23 -28.74 -6.63 -1.77
CA GLY A 23 -27.98 -6.09 -0.64
C GLY A 23 -26.69 -6.87 -0.39
N ASP A 24 -26.78 -8.20 -0.36
CA ASP A 24 -25.61 -9.08 -0.15
C ASP A 24 -24.57 -8.90 -1.27
N LYS A 25 -25.01 -8.81 -2.53
CA LYS A 25 -24.10 -8.56 -3.68
C LYS A 25 -23.41 -7.20 -3.59
N VAL A 26 -24.13 -6.16 -3.16
CA VAL A 26 -23.54 -4.83 -2.97
C VAL A 26 -22.54 -4.86 -1.82
N LEU A 27 -22.85 -5.56 -0.73
CA LEU A 27 -21.95 -5.73 0.40
C LEU A 27 -20.65 -6.42 -0.02
N ASP A 28 -20.75 -7.55 -0.72
CA ASP A 28 -19.60 -8.30 -1.23
C ASP A 28 -18.75 -7.42 -2.15
N TYR A 29 -19.38 -6.72 -3.10
CA TYR A 29 -18.69 -5.80 -3.99
C TYR A 29 -17.96 -4.68 -3.24
N VAL A 30 -18.58 -4.08 -2.23
CA VAL A 30 -17.92 -3.02 -1.44
C VAL A 30 -16.75 -3.59 -0.63
N LEU A 31 -16.91 -4.75 0.01
CA LEU A 31 -15.83 -5.40 0.76
C LEU A 31 -14.64 -5.75 -0.13
N GLU A 32 -14.90 -6.27 -1.33
CA GLU A 32 -13.87 -6.51 -2.34
C GLU A 32 -13.14 -5.22 -2.69
N ASN A 33 -13.86 -4.12 -2.97
CA ASN A 33 -13.25 -2.84 -3.35
C ASN A 33 -12.47 -2.19 -2.20
N ILE A 34 -12.96 -2.26 -0.96
CA ILE A 34 -12.22 -1.78 0.22
C ILE A 34 -10.90 -2.53 0.37
N SER A 35 -10.89 -3.82 0.04
CA SER A 35 -9.69 -4.65 0.12
C SER A 35 -8.79 -4.58 -1.13
N SER A 36 -9.31 -4.05 -2.25
CA SER A 36 -8.59 -3.98 -3.52
C SER A 36 -7.68 -2.76 -3.57
N ASP A 37 -6.38 -3.03 -3.69
CA ASP A 37 -5.28 -2.08 -3.95
C ASP A 37 -5.41 -0.69 -3.28
N PRO A 38 -5.11 -0.61 -1.97
CA PRO A 38 -5.28 0.60 -1.18
C PRO A 38 -4.16 1.65 -1.42
N GLY A 39 -3.68 1.78 -2.66
CA GLY A 39 -2.55 2.62 -3.03
C GLY A 39 -1.20 1.89 -3.05
N ILE A 40 -1.20 0.56 -3.01
CA ILE A 40 0.02 -0.26 -3.12
C ILE A 40 0.66 -0.06 -4.48
N LEU A 41 -0.14 -0.05 -5.56
CA LEU A 41 0.36 0.21 -6.91
C LEU A 41 0.98 1.60 -7.03
N GLN A 42 0.36 2.61 -6.43
CA GLN A 42 0.91 3.97 -6.45
C GLN A 42 2.26 4.03 -5.73
N ASN A 43 2.39 3.39 -4.56
CA ASN A 43 3.66 3.29 -3.84
C ASN A 43 4.71 2.49 -4.61
N GLU A 44 4.30 1.44 -5.32
CA GLU A 44 5.18 0.65 -6.18
C GLU A 44 5.74 1.48 -7.35
N LEU A 45 4.91 2.29 -7.99
CA LEU A 45 5.32 3.20 -9.06
C LEU A 45 6.25 4.31 -8.55
N THR A 46 5.95 4.88 -7.38
CA THR A 46 6.83 5.86 -6.73
C THR A 46 8.20 5.25 -6.43
N LEU A 47 8.23 4.05 -5.82
CA LEU A 47 9.47 3.31 -5.55
C LEU A 47 10.26 3.05 -6.85
N LEU A 48 9.59 2.66 -7.92
CA LEU A 48 10.25 2.41 -9.21
C LEU A 48 10.89 3.68 -9.79
N GLY A 49 10.22 4.82 -9.67
CA GLY A 49 10.75 6.12 -10.08
C GLY A 49 11.97 6.54 -9.26
N VAL A 50 11.90 6.38 -7.93
CA VAL A 50 13.00 6.66 -7.00
C VAL A 50 14.19 5.73 -7.28
N PHE A 51 13.95 4.43 -7.47
CA PHE A 51 14.98 3.45 -7.82
C PHE A 51 15.73 3.82 -9.10
N GLY A 52 15.01 4.17 -10.18
CA GLY A 52 15.62 4.56 -11.45
C GLY A 52 16.49 5.82 -11.32
N ARG A 53 16.04 6.81 -10.55
CA ARG A 53 16.84 8.00 -10.24
C ARG A 53 18.05 7.67 -9.37
N ALA A 54 17.89 6.79 -8.38
CA ALA A 54 18.97 6.34 -7.50
C ALA A 54 20.10 5.67 -8.29
N CYS A 55 19.78 4.75 -9.20
CA CYS A 55 20.77 4.12 -10.07
C CYS A 55 21.55 5.16 -10.89
N ARG A 56 20.87 6.15 -11.49
CA ARG A 56 21.54 7.20 -12.29
C ARG A 56 22.46 8.08 -11.46
N VAL A 57 22.02 8.51 -10.27
CA VAL A 57 22.82 9.33 -9.36
C VAL A 57 24.06 8.56 -8.89
N LEU A 58 23.88 7.31 -8.47
CA LEU A 58 24.98 6.45 -8.03
C LEU A 58 25.97 6.11 -9.16
N GLN A 59 25.51 5.97 -10.41
CA GLN A 59 26.40 5.80 -11.58
C GLN A 59 27.23 7.07 -11.85
N SER A 60 26.62 8.25 -11.71
CA SER A 60 27.28 9.52 -12.02
C SER A 60 28.29 9.99 -10.96
N LYS A 61 28.22 9.44 -9.73
CA LYS A 61 29.05 9.80 -8.55
C LYS A 61 29.19 11.32 -8.29
N SER A 62 28.28 12.13 -8.83
CA SER A 62 28.38 13.60 -8.84
C SER A 62 27.04 14.31 -8.64
N GLY A 63 25.95 13.56 -8.45
CA GLY A 63 24.63 14.11 -8.19
C GLY A 63 24.39 14.39 -6.70
N ASP A 64 23.63 15.45 -6.42
CA ASP A 64 23.08 15.69 -5.09
C ASP A 64 22.03 14.62 -4.76
N THR A 65 22.28 13.85 -3.69
CA THR A 65 21.39 12.79 -3.24
C THR A 65 20.34 13.28 -2.24
N SER A 66 20.40 14.54 -1.78
CA SER A 66 19.54 15.05 -0.72
C SER A 66 18.05 15.00 -1.06
N GLU A 67 17.66 15.55 -2.22
CA GLU A 67 16.26 15.53 -2.68
C GLU A 67 15.73 14.09 -2.81
N LEU A 68 16.55 13.17 -3.31
CA LEU A 68 16.15 11.78 -3.50
C LEU A 68 16.04 11.02 -2.17
N LEU A 69 16.88 11.37 -1.19
CA LEU A 69 16.78 10.85 0.18
C LEU A 69 15.50 11.34 0.85
N GLU A 70 15.15 12.62 0.72
CA GLU A 70 13.89 13.17 1.24
C GLU A 70 12.66 12.48 0.61
N GLU A 71 12.68 12.25 -0.70
CA GLU A 71 11.62 11.49 -1.38
C GLU A 71 11.53 10.04 -0.90
N CYS A 72 12.68 9.37 -0.70
CA CYS A 72 12.75 8.04 -0.10
C CYS A 72 12.15 8.03 1.31
N GLU A 73 12.46 9.02 2.14
CA GLU A 73 11.95 9.13 3.51
C GLU A 73 10.43 9.37 3.53
N GLY A 74 9.93 10.23 2.64
CA GLY A 74 8.50 10.45 2.46
C GLY A 74 7.76 9.16 2.04
N LEU A 75 8.35 8.38 1.12
CA LEU A 75 7.79 7.09 0.72
C LEU A 75 7.80 6.08 1.87
N ILE A 76 8.89 5.98 2.63
CA ILE A 76 9.00 5.09 3.79
C ILE A 76 7.98 5.47 4.86
N ALA A 77 7.80 6.76 5.14
CA ALA A 77 6.81 7.23 6.10
C ALA A 77 5.38 6.85 5.66
N SER A 78 5.02 7.12 4.40
CA SER A 78 3.73 6.74 3.84
C SER A 78 3.47 5.22 3.91
N LEU A 79 4.46 4.41 3.52
CA LEU A 79 4.37 2.94 3.59
C LEU A 79 4.21 2.44 5.03
N ARG A 80 4.90 3.07 5.98
CA ARG A 80 4.81 2.74 7.40
C ARG A 80 3.45 3.09 7.98
N ASP A 81 2.93 4.28 7.70
CA ASP A 81 1.62 4.72 8.18
C ASP A 81 0.51 3.77 7.67
N GLN A 82 0.58 3.39 6.39
CA GLN A 82 -0.35 2.41 5.81
C GLN A 82 -0.21 1.03 6.45
N TYR A 83 1.03 0.57 6.68
CA TYR A 83 1.29 -0.70 7.34
C TYR A 83 0.74 -0.72 8.76
N GLU A 84 1.00 0.32 9.56
CA GLU A 84 0.52 0.44 10.93
C GLU A 84 -1.01 0.48 10.99
N SER A 85 -1.65 1.19 10.05
CA SER A 85 -3.11 1.18 9.92
C SER A 85 -3.66 -0.23 9.70
N PHE A 86 -3.08 -0.99 8.76
CA PHE A 86 -3.57 -2.34 8.43
C PHE A 86 -3.25 -3.37 9.51
N ALA A 87 -2.08 -3.28 10.12
CA ALA A 87 -1.73 -4.11 11.26
C ALA A 87 -2.71 -3.87 12.42
N ASN A 88 -3.03 -2.61 12.71
CA ASN A 88 -3.99 -2.24 13.73
C ASN A 88 -5.40 -2.76 13.41
N ASP A 89 -5.86 -2.66 12.16
CA ASP A 89 -7.15 -3.21 11.75
C ASP A 89 -7.21 -4.74 11.89
N LEU A 90 -6.14 -5.44 11.54
CA LEU A 90 -6.06 -6.89 11.67
C LEU A 90 -5.95 -7.38 13.12
N GLU A 91 -5.15 -6.71 13.95
CA GLU A 91 -4.92 -7.10 15.35
C GLU A 91 -6.14 -6.76 16.23
N ASN A 92 -6.70 -5.56 16.06
CA ASN A 92 -7.81 -5.10 16.87
C ASN A 92 -9.18 -5.44 16.28
N GLY A 93 -9.23 -6.14 15.14
CA GLY A 93 -10.45 -6.61 14.50
C GLY A 93 -11.34 -5.47 14.02
N PHE A 94 -10.75 -4.58 13.22
CA PHE A 94 -11.41 -3.45 12.56
C PHE A 94 -12.06 -2.48 13.56
N PRO A 95 -11.27 -1.78 14.39
CA PRO A 95 -11.80 -0.93 15.48
C PRO A 95 -12.74 0.16 14.97
N LEU A 96 -12.49 0.71 13.78
CA LEU A 96 -13.34 1.71 13.15
C LEU A 96 -14.71 1.14 12.73
N LEU A 97 -14.72 -0.08 12.19
CA LEU A 97 -15.95 -0.80 11.85
C LEU A 97 -16.73 -1.19 13.12
N ARG A 98 -16.04 -1.63 14.18
CA ARG A 98 -16.64 -1.98 15.47
C ARG A 98 -17.21 -0.76 16.20
N GLY A 99 -16.59 0.41 16.06
CA GLY A 99 -17.04 1.66 16.67
C GLY A 99 -18.22 2.31 15.95
N SER A 100 -18.66 1.76 14.81
CA SER A 100 -19.79 2.28 14.05
C SER A 100 -21.12 1.99 14.74
N LEU A 101 -22.03 2.97 14.72
CA LEU A 101 -23.41 2.80 15.21
C LEU A 101 -24.30 2.04 14.22
N TRP A 102 -23.81 1.81 13.00
CA TRP A 102 -24.60 1.30 11.89
C TRP A 102 -24.60 -0.23 11.78
N TYR A 103 -23.63 -0.90 12.42
CA TYR A 103 -23.40 -2.33 12.23
C TYR A 103 -23.57 -3.08 13.54
N SER A 104 -24.27 -4.22 13.46
CA SER A 104 -24.33 -5.16 14.57
C SER A 104 -23.00 -5.89 14.75
N PRO A 105 -22.68 -6.41 15.96
CA PRO A 105 -21.45 -7.18 16.19
C PRO A 105 -21.28 -8.37 15.24
N GLN A 106 -22.37 -8.99 14.78
CA GLN A 106 -22.35 -10.10 13.83
C GLN A 106 -21.93 -9.64 12.43
N GLN A 107 -22.43 -8.49 11.98
CA GLN A 107 -22.03 -7.90 10.69
C GLN A 107 -20.57 -7.49 10.70
N VAL A 108 -20.09 -6.91 11.81
CA VAL A 108 -18.66 -6.58 11.99
C VAL A 108 -17.79 -7.83 11.91
N ALA A 109 -18.20 -8.93 12.58
CA ALA A 109 -17.45 -10.18 12.54
C ALA A 109 -17.41 -10.81 11.14
N SER A 110 -18.53 -10.79 10.41
CA SER A 110 -18.61 -11.29 9.04
C SER A 110 -17.75 -10.49 8.08
N ALA A 111 -17.86 -9.15 8.10
CA ALA A 111 -17.02 -8.28 7.30
C ALA A 111 -15.52 -8.47 7.63
N GLY A 112 -15.19 -8.60 8.92
CA GLY A 112 -13.82 -8.90 9.35
C GLY A 112 -13.27 -10.22 8.79
N GLN A 113 -14.10 -11.25 8.67
CA GLN A 113 -13.69 -12.53 8.06
C GLN A 113 -13.39 -12.39 6.57
N VAL A 114 -14.13 -11.54 5.85
CA VAL A 114 -13.93 -11.27 4.42
C VAL A 114 -12.70 -10.39 4.18
N LEU A 115 -12.51 -9.35 5.00
CA LEU A 115 -11.41 -8.37 4.85
C LEU A 115 -10.05 -8.91 5.32
N SER A 116 -10.03 -9.81 6.30
CA SER A 116 -8.78 -10.28 6.91
C SER A 116 -7.81 -10.95 5.93
N PRO A 117 -8.24 -11.89 5.05
CA PRO A 117 -7.34 -12.52 4.08
C PRO A 117 -6.65 -11.53 3.13
N PRO A 118 -7.38 -10.68 2.37
CA PRO A 118 -6.74 -9.75 1.43
C PRO A 118 -5.89 -8.69 2.15
N MET A 119 -6.29 -8.23 3.36
CA MET A 119 -5.46 -7.31 4.13
C MET A 119 -4.14 -7.93 4.61
N LYS A 120 -4.13 -9.22 4.97
CA LYS A 120 -2.88 -9.94 5.29
C LYS A 120 -1.96 -10.05 4.08
N GLU A 121 -2.51 -10.24 2.89
CA GLU A 121 -1.72 -10.23 1.65
C GLU A 121 -1.17 -8.84 1.34
N ASN A 122 -2.00 -7.80 1.51
CA ASN A 122 -1.60 -6.41 1.34
C ASN A 122 -0.51 -5.99 2.33
N LEU A 123 -0.59 -6.43 3.59
CA LEU A 123 0.43 -6.20 4.61
C LEU A 123 1.78 -6.82 4.21
N LYS A 124 1.78 -8.05 3.67
CA LYS A 124 3.00 -8.68 3.14
C LYS A 124 3.59 -7.90 1.96
N LYS A 125 2.75 -7.38 1.06
CA LYS A 125 3.20 -6.54 -0.07
C LYS A 125 3.78 -5.21 0.41
N LEU A 126 3.12 -4.55 1.36
CA LEU A 126 3.62 -3.32 1.98
C LEU A 126 4.95 -3.53 2.70
N GLN A 127 5.09 -4.64 3.43
CA GLN A 127 6.36 -5.00 4.06
C GLN A 127 7.48 -5.18 3.03
N ALA A 128 7.23 -5.92 1.95
CA ALA A 128 8.20 -6.08 0.88
C ALA A 128 8.59 -4.73 0.23
N LEU A 129 7.62 -3.86 -0.02
CA LEU A 129 7.88 -2.51 -0.55
C LEU A 129 8.71 -1.66 0.41
N LEU A 130 8.44 -1.75 1.72
CA LEU A 130 9.17 -1.02 2.75
C LEU A 130 10.63 -1.50 2.84
N GLU A 131 10.85 -2.81 2.81
CA GLU A 131 12.20 -3.40 2.77
C GLU A 131 12.98 -2.91 1.55
N GLU A 132 12.36 -2.91 0.37
CA GLU A 132 12.97 -2.41 -0.86
C GLU A 132 13.26 -0.91 -0.79
N ALA A 133 12.35 -0.09 -0.27
CA ALA A 133 12.55 1.34 -0.09
C ALA A 133 13.71 1.66 0.87
N LEU A 134 13.84 0.89 1.97
CA LEU A 134 14.95 0.99 2.91
C LEU A 134 16.29 0.63 2.25
N ILE A 135 16.32 -0.40 1.41
CA ILE A 135 17.53 -0.77 0.64
C ILE A 135 17.96 0.37 -0.27
N VAL A 136 17.02 1.03 -0.96
CA VAL A 136 17.33 2.19 -1.81
C VAL A 136 17.90 3.33 -0.97
N LYS A 137 17.24 3.68 0.14
CA LYS A 137 17.72 4.72 1.07
C LYS A 137 19.14 4.44 1.56
N LEU A 138 19.39 3.24 2.09
CA LEU A 138 20.71 2.86 2.62
C LEU A 138 21.80 2.88 1.54
N SER A 139 21.45 2.50 0.30
CA SER A 139 22.37 2.54 -0.83
C SER A 139 22.74 3.96 -1.23
N LEU A 140 21.79 4.90 -1.13
CA LEU A 140 22.02 6.33 -1.37
C LEU A 140 22.87 6.97 -0.25
N GLU A 141 22.57 6.66 1.01
CA GLU A 141 23.35 7.14 2.18
C GLU A 141 24.80 6.64 2.16
N SER A 142 24.97 5.36 1.81
CA SER A 142 26.29 4.72 1.75
C SER A 142 27.05 5.02 0.45
N GLN A 143 26.45 5.76 -0.49
CA GLN A 143 26.99 6.03 -1.83
C GLN A 143 27.54 4.77 -2.51
N CYS A 144 26.80 3.66 -2.41
CA CYS A 144 27.21 2.39 -3.01
C CYS A 144 27.26 2.50 -4.55
N ASP A 145 28.10 1.69 -5.19
CA ASP A 145 28.07 1.58 -6.64
C ASP A 145 26.69 1.10 -7.13
N ALA A 146 26.20 1.65 -8.24
CA ALA A 146 24.88 1.32 -8.78
C ALA A 146 24.71 -0.19 -9.07
N GLU A 147 25.78 -0.88 -9.47
CA GLU A 147 25.76 -2.34 -9.67
C GLU A 147 25.37 -3.10 -8.39
N VAL A 148 25.69 -2.57 -7.21
CA VAL A 148 25.31 -3.17 -5.92
C VAL A 148 23.81 -3.03 -5.71
N LEU A 149 23.24 -1.84 -5.94
CA LEU A 149 21.80 -1.60 -5.84
C LEU A 149 21.01 -2.46 -6.84
N GLU A 150 21.50 -2.60 -8.07
CA GLU A 150 20.94 -3.45 -9.11
C GLU A 150 20.92 -4.94 -8.72
N LYS A 151 21.99 -5.42 -8.06
CA LYS A 151 22.07 -6.79 -7.55
C LYS A 151 21.17 -7.03 -6.34
N LEU A 152 20.97 -6.02 -5.49
CA LEU A 152 20.10 -6.11 -4.32
C LEU A 152 18.62 -6.12 -4.71
N LEU A 153 18.23 -5.38 -5.76
CA LEU A 153 16.84 -5.25 -6.21
C LEU A 153 16.64 -5.70 -7.68
N PRO A 154 16.90 -6.98 -8.00
CA PRO A 154 16.87 -7.47 -9.39
C PRO A 154 15.47 -7.46 -10.00
N LYS A 155 14.42 -7.53 -9.17
CA LYS A 155 13.02 -7.40 -9.64
C LYS A 155 12.73 -5.99 -10.12
N ARG A 156 13.19 -4.98 -9.38
CA ARG A 156 13.00 -3.55 -9.70
C ARG A 156 13.79 -3.16 -10.93
N LEU A 157 15.00 -3.68 -11.10
CA LEU A 157 15.76 -3.50 -12.33
C LEU A 157 14.99 -4.00 -13.56
N LYS A 158 14.47 -5.24 -13.52
CA LYS A 158 13.68 -5.80 -14.62
C LYS A 158 12.42 -4.98 -14.94
N GLN A 159 11.75 -4.45 -13.91
CA GLN A 159 10.58 -3.59 -14.10
C GLN A 159 10.97 -2.24 -14.70
N TYR A 160 12.06 -1.65 -14.23
CA TYR A 160 12.60 -0.39 -14.73
C TYR A 160 13.02 -0.52 -16.21
N GLU A 161 13.76 -1.56 -16.57
CA GLU A 161 14.19 -1.83 -17.96
C GLU A 161 12.99 -2.03 -18.90
N LYS A 162 11.94 -2.72 -18.43
CA LYS A 162 10.69 -2.89 -19.20
C LYS A 162 9.94 -1.57 -19.37
N GLY A 163 9.92 -0.72 -18.35
CA GLY A 163 9.29 0.62 -18.41
C GLY A 163 10.06 1.60 -19.30
N VAL A 164 11.40 1.52 -19.32
CA VAL A 164 12.26 2.33 -20.20
C VAL A 164 12.15 1.90 -21.66
N SER A 165 11.84 0.63 -21.94
CA SER A 165 11.67 0.12 -23.32
C SER A 165 10.31 0.47 -23.96
N GLN A 166 9.41 1.14 -23.23
CA GLN A 166 8.09 1.58 -23.71
C GLN A 166 7.95 3.12 -23.80
N MET A 167 9.03 3.87 -23.59
CA MET A 167 9.13 5.31 -23.88
C MET A 167 10.09 5.54 -25.05
#